data_AF-A0A2M7G818-F1
#
_entry.id   AF-A0A2M7G818-F1
#
_cell.length_a   1.000
_cell.length_b   1.000
_cell.length_c   1.000
_cell.angle_alpha   90.00
_cell.angle_beta   90.00
_cell.angle_gamma   90.00
#
_symmetry.space_group_name_H-M   'P 1'
#
loop_
_entity.id
_entity.type
_entity.pdbx_description
1 polymer ?
#
loop_
_entity_poly.entity_id
_entity_poly.type
_entity_poly.pdbx_seq_one_letter_code
_entity_poly.pdbx_strand_id
1 'polypeptide(L)'
;MKATTSRAFRQKHINTYSYADFDNFEDYFLYLHLNQDVLRMHFFGSFVSIPLLPWALWMSCYQHQFWPLVLYLGLYYGCGFSSHFLCDGRVSKTTPDYGPSYFYVINLNFRILAGKMKEYERNYFEKYPHTLWVYDKNLEPPAGVIGGGR
;
A
#
# COMPACT_ATOMS: atom_id res chain seq x y z
N MET A 1 20.02 -24.85 7.09
CA MET A 1 19.11 -24.16 8.03
C MET A 1 18.29 -23.20 7.18
N LYS A 2 16.94 -23.27 7.19
CA LYS A 2 16.11 -22.26 6.52
C LYS A 2 16.36 -20.94 7.23
N ALA A 3 16.90 -19.94 6.53
CA ALA A 3 17.12 -18.63 7.10
C ALA A 3 15.77 -17.94 7.32
N THR A 4 15.14 -18.15 8.49
CA THR A 4 13.89 -17.47 8.84
C THR A 4 14.22 -16.06 9.33
N THR A 5 13.84 -15.06 8.55
CA THR A 5 14.01 -13.66 8.94
C THR A 5 13.03 -13.30 10.08
N SER A 6 13.39 -12.37 10.96
CA SER A 6 12.46 -11.85 11.97
C SER A 6 11.50 -10.82 11.36
N ARG A 7 10.35 -10.54 12.01
CA ARG A 7 9.43 -9.47 11.57
C ARG A 7 10.16 -8.12 11.49
N ALA A 8 10.96 -7.79 12.52
CA ALA A 8 11.75 -6.56 12.56
C ALA A 8 12.78 -6.49 11.42
N PHE A 9 13.41 -7.61 11.07
CA PHE A 9 14.32 -7.68 9.93
C PHE A 9 13.60 -7.37 8.62
N ARG A 10 12.46 -8.02 8.35
CA ARG A 10 11.70 -7.78 7.12
C ARG A 10 11.17 -6.35 7.04
N GLN A 11 10.68 -5.83 8.16
CA GLN A 11 10.21 -4.44 8.26
C GLN A 11 11.31 -3.42 7.94
N LYS A 12 12.56 -3.67 8.38
CA LYS A 12 13.72 -2.84 8.04
C LYS A 12 14.00 -2.83 6.53
N HIS A 13 13.68 -3.93 5.86
CA HIS A 13 14.00 -4.16 4.46
C HIS A 13 12.82 -3.99 3.50
N ILE A 14 11.69 -3.46 3.97
CA ILE A 14 10.56 -3.13 3.10
C ILE A 14 10.89 -2.05 2.06
N ASN A 15 11.95 -1.30 2.29
CA ASN A 15 12.51 -0.31 1.36
C ASN A 15 13.67 -0.84 0.52
N THR A 16 13.90 -2.15 0.50
CA THR A 16 14.97 -2.74 -0.34
C THR A 16 14.68 -2.51 -1.82
N TYR A 17 13.41 -2.57 -2.20
CA TYR A 17 12.97 -2.41 -3.57
C TYR A 17 12.36 -1.03 -3.79
N SER A 18 12.71 -0.45 -4.93
CA SER A 18 12.28 0.85 -5.42
C SER A 18 11.50 0.67 -6.73
N TYR A 19 10.90 1.75 -7.23
CA TYR A 19 10.21 1.72 -8.53
C TYR A 19 11.09 1.16 -9.67
N ALA A 20 12.41 1.39 -9.64
CA ALA A 20 13.33 0.92 -10.67
C ALA A 20 13.47 -0.62 -10.74
N ASP A 21 13.01 -1.33 -9.70
CA ASP A 21 13.05 -2.79 -9.61
C ASP A 21 11.80 -3.46 -10.25
N PHE A 22 10.89 -2.66 -10.82
CA PHE A 22 9.64 -3.12 -11.41
C PHE A 22 9.48 -2.63 -12.85
N ASP A 23 8.82 -3.43 -13.70
CA ASP A 23 8.59 -3.07 -15.10
C ASP A 23 7.67 -1.86 -15.26
N ASN A 24 6.78 -1.64 -14.30
CA ASN A 24 5.81 -0.56 -14.32
C ASN A 24 5.40 -0.16 -12.90
N PHE A 25 4.74 1.00 -12.80
CA PHE A 25 4.34 1.54 -11.50
C PHE A 25 3.20 0.73 -10.85
N GLU A 26 2.37 0.03 -11.63
CA GLU A 26 1.28 -0.79 -11.08
C GLU A 26 1.81 -1.96 -10.24
N ASP A 27 2.87 -2.61 -10.72
CA ASP A 27 3.55 -3.68 -10.00
C ASP A 27 4.20 -3.16 -8.72
N TYR A 28 4.88 -2.01 -8.78
CA TYR A 28 5.45 -1.35 -7.60
C TYR A 28 4.36 -0.89 -6.61
N PHE A 29 3.23 -0.40 -7.13
CA PHE A 29 2.09 0.00 -6.31
C PHE A 29 1.52 -1.22 -5.57
N LEU A 30 1.34 -2.35 -6.25
CA LEU A 30 0.91 -3.59 -5.61
C LEU A 30 1.93 -4.05 -4.55
N TYR A 31 3.23 -4.00 -4.84
CA TYR A 31 4.29 -4.34 -3.86
C TYR A 31 4.08 -3.60 -2.53
N LEU A 32 3.94 -2.28 -2.55
CA LEU A 32 3.69 -1.48 -1.35
C LEU A 32 2.39 -1.89 -0.62
N HIS A 33 1.38 -2.32 -1.38
CA HIS A 33 0.08 -2.72 -0.85
C HIS A 33 -0.01 -4.21 -0.49
N LEU A 34 1.06 -4.99 -0.59
CA LEU A 34 1.13 -6.33 0.01
C LEU A 34 1.39 -6.28 1.52
N ASN A 35 1.87 -5.14 2.02
CA ASN A 35 2.06 -4.90 3.45
C ASN A 35 0.70 -4.89 4.18
N GLN A 36 0.49 -5.87 5.06
CA GLN A 36 -0.76 -6.02 5.80
C GLN A 36 -1.07 -4.84 6.72
N ASP A 37 -0.05 -4.19 7.27
CA ASP A 37 -0.27 -3.03 8.15
C ASP A 37 -0.72 -1.80 7.33
N VAL A 38 -0.20 -1.62 6.11
CA VAL A 38 -0.67 -0.63 5.13
C VAL A 38 -2.11 -0.90 4.73
N LEU A 39 -2.43 -2.13 4.34
CA LEU A 39 -3.78 -2.54 3.96
C LEU A 39 -4.80 -2.31 5.08
N ARG A 40 -4.46 -2.64 6.32
CA ARG A 40 -5.34 -2.42 7.48
C ARG A 40 -5.65 -0.95 7.70
N MET A 41 -4.67 -0.08 7.58
CA MET A 41 -4.88 1.37 7.73
C MET A 41 -5.68 1.95 6.57
N HIS A 42 -5.44 1.53 5.33
CA HIS A 42 -6.26 1.89 4.17
C HIS A 42 -7.70 1.41 4.33
N PHE A 43 -7.89 0.17 4.78
CA PHE A 43 -9.20 -0.38 5.07
C PHE A 43 -9.91 0.42 6.16
N PHE A 44 -9.23 0.74 7.27
CA PHE A 44 -9.79 1.55 8.34
C PHE A 44 -10.22 2.93 7.85
N GLY A 45 -9.34 3.63 7.13
CA GLY A 45 -9.65 4.94 6.55
C GLY A 45 -10.87 4.89 5.63
N SER A 46 -10.92 3.89 4.74
CA SER A 46 -12.03 3.68 3.81
C SER A 46 -13.33 3.30 4.52
N PHE A 47 -13.27 2.36 5.46
CA PHE A 47 -14.43 1.83 6.18
C PHE A 47 -15.11 2.90 7.04
N VAL A 48 -14.34 3.80 7.65
CA VAL A 48 -14.89 4.90 8.44
C VAL A 48 -15.39 6.06 7.56
N SER A 49 -14.66 6.39 6.49
CA SER A 49 -14.99 7.56 5.67
C SER A 49 -16.09 7.30 4.64
N ILE A 50 -16.23 6.09 4.08
CA ILE A 50 -17.28 5.80 3.08
C ILE A 50 -18.69 6.05 3.65
N PRO A 51 -19.06 5.56 4.86
CA PRO A 51 -20.35 5.89 5.48
C PRO A 51 -20.50 7.37 5.84
N LEU A 52 -19.39 8.10 6.03
CA LEU A 52 -19.39 9.55 6.30
C LEU A 52 -19.73 10.36 5.05
N LEU A 53 -19.44 9.83 3.84
CA LEU A 53 -19.57 10.57 2.59
C LEU A 53 -21.00 11.09 2.31
N PRO A 54 -22.08 10.29 2.44
CA PRO A 54 -23.44 10.80 2.25
C PRO A 54 -23.77 11.98 3.17
N TRP A 55 -23.36 11.91 4.43
CA TRP A 55 -23.55 12.99 5.39
C TRP A 55 -22.71 14.23 5.03
N ALA A 56 -21.46 14.02 4.62
CA ALA A 56 -20.58 15.10 4.21
C ALA A 56 -21.10 15.84 2.95
N LEU A 57 -21.64 15.09 1.99
CA LEU A 57 -22.30 15.66 0.81
C LEU A 57 -23.58 16.40 1.19
N TRP A 58 -24.40 15.85 2.10
CA TRP A 58 -25.60 16.53 2.57
C TRP A 58 -25.28 17.88 3.23
N MET A 59 -24.30 17.89 4.14
CA MET A 59 -23.84 19.12 4.81
C MET A 59 -23.27 20.13 3.81
N SER A 60 -22.51 19.67 2.82
CA SER A 60 -21.89 20.57 1.84
C SER A 60 -22.92 21.16 0.87
N CYS A 61 -23.83 20.34 0.34
CA CYS A 61 -24.77 20.76 -0.69
C CYS A 61 -26.00 21.51 -0.14
N TYR A 62 -26.49 21.13 1.05
CA TYR A 62 -27.73 21.69 1.60
C TYR A 62 -27.51 22.65 2.77
N GLN A 63 -26.46 22.42 3.57
CA GLN A 63 -26.16 23.28 4.73
C GLN A 63 -25.00 24.26 4.45
N HIS A 64 -24.42 24.19 3.24
CA HIS A 64 -23.24 24.98 2.83
C HIS A 64 -22.05 24.88 3.82
N GLN A 65 -21.95 23.75 4.54
CA GLN A 65 -20.86 23.46 5.46
C GLN A 65 -19.90 22.46 4.83
N PHE A 66 -18.70 22.91 4.47
CA PHE A 66 -17.69 22.10 3.77
C PHE A 66 -16.75 21.32 4.69
N TRP A 67 -16.70 21.65 5.99
CA TRP A 67 -15.80 20.97 6.93
C TRP A 67 -16.00 19.45 7.01
N PRO A 68 -17.22 18.88 6.87
CA PRO A 68 -17.40 17.42 6.86
C PRO A 68 -16.75 16.76 5.63
N LEU A 69 -16.72 17.48 4.50
CA LEU A 69 -16.03 17.00 3.30
C LEU A 69 -14.51 17.02 3.50
N VAL A 70 -13.98 18.03 4.18
CA VAL A 70 -12.57 18.07 4.60
C VAL A 70 -12.24 16.91 5.54
N LEU A 71 -13.11 16.62 6.52
CA LEU A 71 -12.95 15.48 7.41
C LEU A 71 -12.98 14.15 6.65
N TYR A 72 -13.94 13.98 5.72
CA TYR A 72 -14.00 12.81 4.84
C TYR A 72 -12.72 12.62 4.03
N LEU A 73 -12.24 13.66 3.35
CA LEU A 73 -11.02 13.61 2.55
C LEU A 73 -9.80 13.32 3.42
N GLY A 74 -9.73 13.93 4.60
CA GLY A 74 -8.67 13.69 5.58
C GLY A 74 -8.65 12.24 6.09
N LEU A 75 -9.81 11.65 6.36
CA LEU A 75 -9.89 10.25 6.78
C LEU A 75 -9.59 9.29 5.63
N TYR A 76 -10.14 9.52 4.44
CA TYR A 76 -9.94 8.63 3.30
C TYR A 76 -8.50 8.68 2.79
N TYR A 77 -8.02 9.87 2.41
CA TYR A 77 -6.67 10.03 1.84
C TYR A 77 -5.58 10.16 2.88
N GLY A 78 -5.85 10.79 4.02
CA GLY A 78 -4.85 10.98 5.08
C GLY A 78 -4.47 9.67 5.77
N CYS A 79 -5.39 8.71 5.93
CA CYS A 79 -5.05 7.36 6.39
C CYS A 79 -4.13 6.64 5.40
N GLY A 80 -4.37 6.78 4.10
CA GLY A 80 -3.51 6.20 3.07
C GLY A 80 -2.12 6.82 3.03
N PHE A 81 -2.01 8.15 3.14
CA PHE A 81 -0.70 8.80 3.22
C PHE A 81 0.06 8.39 4.49
N SER A 82 -0.63 8.36 5.64
CA SER A 82 -0.03 8.03 6.93
C SER A 82 0.41 6.56 7.01
N SER A 83 -0.34 5.64 6.42
CA SER A 83 0.00 4.22 6.42
C SER A 83 1.32 3.97 5.71
N HIS A 84 1.47 4.53 4.52
CA HIS A 84 2.69 4.48 3.74
C HIS A 84 3.87 5.18 4.43
N PHE A 85 3.62 6.32 5.09
CA PHE A 85 4.67 7.02 5.85
C PHE A 85 5.18 6.19 7.04
N LEU A 86 4.28 5.55 7.79
CA LEU A 86 4.62 4.81 9.02
C LEU A 86 5.09 3.38 8.75
N CYS A 87 4.45 2.69 7.80
CA CYS A 87 4.63 1.25 7.58
C CYS A 87 5.62 0.94 6.47
N ASP A 88 5.81 1.84 5.50
CA ASP A 88 6.85 1.68 4.47
C ASP A 88 8.01 2.64 4.74
N GLY A 89 7.86 3.60 5.66
CA GLY A 89 8.94 4.44 6.18
C GLY A 89 9.40 5.55 5.24
N ARG A 90 9.22 5.43 3.91
CA ARG A 90 9.59 6.46 2.92
C ARG A 90 8.82 6.37 1.59
N VAL A 91 7.61 6.92 1.55
CA VAL A 91 6.94 7.24 0.27
C VAL A 91 7.49 8.50 -0.41
N SER A 92 8.42 9.23 0.23
CA SER A 92 8.88 10.55 -0.24
C SER A 92 10.20 10.61 -1.04
N LYS A 93 10.82 9.49 -1.41
CA LYS A 93 12.14 9.51 -2.09
C LYS A 93 12.10 9.31 -3.61
N THR A 94 11.01 8.83 -4.15
CA THR A 94 10.70 8.87 -5.57
C THR A 94 9.59 9.89 -5.71
N THR A 95 9.80 10.96 -6.49
CA THR A 95 8.75 11.93 -6.84
C THR A 95 7.54 11.13 -7.33
N PRO A 96 6.46 11.00 -6.54
CA PRO A 96 5.33 10.23 -6.99
C PRO A 96 4.71 11.07 -8.08
N ASP A 97 4.61 10.51 -9.28
CA ASP A 97 3.56 10.99 -10.16
C ASP A 97 2.25 10.57 -9.47
N TYR A 98 1.72 11.47 -8.64
CA TYR A 98 0.54 11.20 -7.82
C TYR A 98 -0.68 10.90 -8.71
N GLY A 99 -0.71 11.45 -9.93
CA GLY A 99 -1.76 11.21 -10.92
C GLY A 99 -1.97 9.71 -11.21
N PRO A 100 -0.95 9.00 -11.72
CA PRO A 100 -1.00 7.55 -11.92
C PRO A 100 -1.43 6.76 -10.68
N SER A 101 -0.96 7.14 -9.48
CA SER A 101 -1.31 6.43 -8.23
C SER A 101 -2.81 6.38 -7.95
N TYR A 102 -3.57 7.41 -8.33
CA TYR A 102 -5.03 7.42 -8.21
C TYR A 102 -5.70 6.42 -9.16
N PHE A 103 -5.21 6.29 -10.40
CA PHE A 103 -5.75 5.30 -11.32
C PHE A 103 -5.49 3.87 -10.82
N TYR A 104 -4.32 3.63 -10.24
CA TYR A 104 -3.97 2.31 -9.72
C TYR A 104 -4.76 1.93 -8.47
N VAL A 105 -5.01 2.85 -7.54
CA VAL A 105 -5.89 2.56 -6.39
C VAL A 105 -7.32 2.27 -6.84
N ILE A 106 -7.84 3.00 -7.84
CA ILE A 106 -9.15 2.75 -8.43
C ILE A 106 -9.20 1.36 -9.07
N ASN A 107 -8.21 1.00 -9.88
CA ASN A 107 -8.14 -0.31 -10.52
C ASN A 107 -7.99 -1.44 -9.51
N LEU A 108 -7.21 -1.25 -8.44
CA LEU A 108 -7.09 -2.21 -7.34
C LEU A 108 -8.45 -2.45 -6.68
N ASN A 109 -9.17 -1.39 -6.34
CA ASN A 109 -10.51 -1.46 -5.76
C ASN A 109 -11.50 -2.19 -6.69
N PHE A 110 -11.49 -1.88 -7.98
CA PHE A 110 -12.31 -2.61 -8.96
C PHE A 110 -11.96 -4.10 -9.03
N ARG A 111 -10.68 -4.46 -8.97
CA ARG A 111 -10.26 -5.88 -8.94
C ARG A 111 -10.71 -6.60 -7.67
N ILE A 112 -10.67 -5.92 -6.53
CA ILE A 112 -11.19 -6.45 -5.27
C ILE A 112 -12.70 -6.70 -5.40
N LEU A 113 -13.46 -5.70 -5.86
CA LEU A 113 -14.91 -5.80 -6.05
C LEU A 113 -15.31 -6.86 -7.07
N ALA A 114 -14.52 -7.03 -8.14
CA ALA A 114 -14.74 -8.04 -9.17
C ALA A 114 -14.22 -9.44 -8.78
N GLY A 115 -13.64 -9.62 -7.58
CA GLY A 115 -13.07 -10.89 -7.13
C GLY A 115 -11.81 -11.34 -7.89
N LYS A 116 -11.16 -10.44 -8.64
CA LYS A 116 -9.98 -10.73 -9.47
C LYS A 116 -8.64 -10.51 -8.75
N MET A 117 -8.68 -10.07 -7.49
CA MET A 117 -7.47 -9.74 -6.73
C MET A 117 -6.51 -10.93 -6.58
N LYS A 118 -7.03 -12.14 -6.31
CA LYS A 118 -6.18 -13.34 -6.13
C LYS A 118 -5.39 -13.72 -7.38
N GLU A 119 -6.02 -13.60 -8.54
CA GLU A 119 -5.35 -13.84 -9.82
C GLU A 119 -4.26 -12.79 -10.08
N TYR A 120 -4.56 -11.52 -9.77
CA TYR A 120 -3.61 -10.43 -9.90
C TYR A 120 -2.39 -10.59 -8.98
N GLU A 121 -2.60 -10.93 -7.70
CA GLU A 121 -1.54 -11.24 -6.75
C GLU A 121 -0.70 -12.44 -7.19
N ARG A 122 -1.34 -13.51 -7.69
CA ARG A 122 -0.63 -14.69 -8.20
C ARG A 122 0.30 -14.33 -9.36
N ASN A 123 -0.20 -13.58 -10.34
CA ASN A 123 0.60 -13.15 -11.48
C ASN A 123 1.79 -12.28 -11.04
N TYR A 124 1.56 -11.39 -10.07
CA TYR A 124 2.63 -10.60 -9.45
C TYR A 124 3.67 -11.48 -8.74
N PHE A 125 3.25 -12.49 -7.98
CA PHE A 125 4.15 -13.41 -7.28
C PHE A 125 5.01 -14.25 -8.23
N GLU A 126 4.45 -14.67 -9.36
CA GLU A 126 5.18 -15.38 -10.40
C GLU A 126 6.22 -14.48 -11.08
N LYS A 127 5.90 -13.19 -11.25
CA LYS A 127 6.76 -12.21 -11.92
C LYS A 127 7.89 -11.69 -11.02
N TYR A 128 7.61 -11.45 -9.74
CA TYR A 128 8.56 -10.85 -8.80
C TYR A 128 8.83 -11.72 -7.55
N PRO A 129 9.22 -13.00 -7.70
CA PRO A 129 9.41 -13.91 -6.57
C PRO A 129 10.50 -13.43 -5.60
N HIS A 130 11.48 -12.68 -6.11
CA HIS A 130 12.58 -12.12 -5.32
C HIS A 130 12.12 -11.03 -4.34
N THR A 131 10.90 -10.49 -4.44
CA THR A 131 10.38 -9.47 -3.51
C THR A 131 9.66 -10.08 -2.31
N LEU A 132 9.25 -11.35 -2.41
CA LEU A 132 8.27 -11.95 -1.50
C LEU A 132 8.82 -12.28 -0.12
N TRP A 133 10.13 -12.45 0.02
CA TRP A 133 10.78 -12.67 1.32
C TRP A 133 10.56 -11.51 2.31
N VAL A 134 10.20 -10.32 1.82
CA VAL A 134 9.83 -9.17 2.64
C VAL A 134 8.49 -9.40 3.36
N TYR A 135 7.61 -10.24 2.82
CA TYR A 135 6.29 -10.52 3.37
C TYR A 135 6.14 -11.94 3.93
N ASP A 136 6.93 -12.91 3.46
CA ASP A 136 6.90 -14.30 3.94
C ASP A 136 8.17 -14.66 4.73
N LYS A 137 7.98 -15.12 5.97
CA LYS A 137 9.06 -15.60 6.86
C LYS A 137 9.75 -16.87 6.38
N ASN A 138 9.11 -17.62 5.48
CA ASN A 138 9.58 -18.91 5.00
C ASN A 138 10.49 -18.79 3.78
N LEU A 139 10.54 -17.62 3.16
CA LEU A 139 11.38 -17.32 2.00
C LEU A 139 12.70 -16.70 2.46
N GLU A 140 13.78 -17.14 1.84
CA GLU A 140 15.12 -16.63 2.15
C GLU A 140 15.36 -15.31 1.42
N PRO A 141 15.94 -14.30 2.08
CA PRO A 141 16.31 -13.07 1.42
C PRO A 141 17.49 -13.31 0.44
N PRO A 142 17.62 -12.50 -0.63
CA PRO A 142 18.72 -12.59 -1.57
C PRO A 142 20.09 -12.49 -0.91
N ALA A 143 21.08 -13.14 -1.53
CA ALA A 143 22.49 -13.00 -1.15
C ALA A 143 22.89 -11.51 -1.21
N GLY A 144 23.37 -10.97 -0.08
CA GLY A 144 23.74 -9.55 0.06
C GLY A 144 22.89 -8.76 1.06
N VAL A 145 21.66 -9.19 1.34
CA VAL A 145 20.79 -8.54 2.35
C VAL A 145 21.21 -8.94 3.78
N ILE A 146 21.58 -10.22 3.99
CA ILE A 146 21.99 -10.74 5.31
C ILE A 146 23.40 -10.25 5.71
N GLY A 147 24.24 -9.86 4.75
CA GLY A 147 25.65 -9.49 4.99
C GLY A 147 25.90 -8.02 5.38
N GLY A 148 24.86 -7.19 5.42
CA GLY A 148 24.95 -5.74 5.69
C GLY A 148 24.97 -5.33 7.16
N GLY A 149 25.28 -6.25 8.08
CA GLY A 149 25.46 -5.95 9.49
C GLY A 149 26.89 -5.50 9.79
N ARG A 150 27.15 -4.20 9.70
CA ARG A 150 28.13 -3.54 10.57
C ARG A 150 27.38 -2.94 11.75
#